data_AF-A0A9X7AGF4-F1
#
_entry.id   AF-A0A9X7AGF4-F1
#
_cell.length_a   1.000
_cell.length_b   1.000
_cell.length_c   1.000
_cell.angle_alpha   90.00
_cell.angle_beta   90.00
_cell.angle_gamma   90.00
#
_symmetry.space_group_name_H-M   'P 1'
#
loop_
_entity.id
_entity.type
_entity.pdbx_description
1 polymer ?
#
loop_
_entity_poly.entity_id
_entity_poly.type
_entity_poly.pdbx_seq_one_letter_code
_entity_poly.pdbx_strand_id
1 'polypeptide(L)'
;MKIFKSATELFHLIQSDPLTAIIMLLILIFISIILYKKWGWLQIAYNWIVNHVLIFMKRDFIMLATFSKNEANFNKVKKEYQEQGCLYITHNFFKKFNNDGSIKIRALQDILKEQKAKMKTAIKRSMNSNSLIYIGFPHVPFAFLDGYHFRSTDDPILYEYQGENSECLGKGFYELKRKYNTEMKIITDYNTEIKYDNEIALKIEQSFPIMNDGIKKVSGVSQIVSLGLETPNRWSITNYAQIDMYQTRFLELLSKLKESGVNKIHLFATTPVSLSFSLGRVIEHYHPEIIVYNYNNNVYDWAVNLRTEEILTFNTK
;
A
#
# COMPACT_ATOMS: atom_id res chain seq x y z
N MET A 1 -2.42 -57.00 -0.51
CA MET A 1 -1.38 -57.92 0.01
C MET A 1 0.04 -57.58 -0.47
N LYS A 2 0.30 -57.39 -1.78
CA LYS A 2 1.64 -57.01 -2.29
C LYS A 2 2.20 -55.70 -1.73
N ILE A 3 1.37 -54.65 -1.65
CA ILE A 3 1.79 -53.32 -1.15
C ILE A 3 2.22 -53.39 0.33
N PHE A 4 1.49 -54.15 1.16
CA PHE A 4 1.82 -54.32 2.57
C PHE A 4 3.14 -55.06 2.78
N LYS A 5 3.40 -56.10 1.98
CA LYS A 5 4.66 -56.86 2.03
C LYS A 5 5.86 -56.01 1.63
N SER A 6 5.72 -55.21 0.56
CA SER A 6 6.76 -54.27 0.14
C SER A 6 6.99 -53.14 1.15
N ALA A 7 5.96 -52.69 1.86
CA ALA A 7 6.10 -51.68 2.91
C ALA A 7 6.88 -52.22 4.13
N THR A 8 6.64 -53.47 4.53
CA THR A 8 7.37 -54.11 5.64
C THR A 8 8.83 -54.40 5.29
N GLU A 9 9.13 -54.80 4.06
CA GLU A 9 10.51 -55.02 3.59
C GLU A 9 11.30 -53.72 3.53
N LEU A 10 10.66 -52.63 3.08
CA LEU A 10 11.26 -51.29 3.08
C LEU A 10 11.57 -50.79 4.51
N PHE A 11 10.67 -51.05 5.46
CA PHE A 11 10.86 -50.65 6.85
C PHE A 11 12.04 -51.39 7.51
N HIS A 12 12.19 -52.68 7.23
CA HIS A 12 13.36 -53.45 7.66
C HIS A 12 14.66 -52.93 7.06
N LEU A 13 14.66 -52.57 5.77
CA LEU A 13 15.84 -52.03 5.08
C LEU A 13 16.28 -50.68 5.67
N ILE A 14 15.32 -49.80 6.00
CA ILE A 14 15.57 -48.50 6.66
C ILE A 14 16.17 -48.69 8.06
N GLN A 15 15.76 -49.72 8.81
CA GLN A 15 16.33 -50.01 10.13
C GLN A 15 17.75 -50.57 10.06
N SER A 16 18.07 -51.32 9.00
CA SER A 16 19.36 -52.02 8.87
C SER A 16 20.48 -51.19 8.26
N ASP A 17 20.16 -50.18 7.43
CA ASP A 17 21.16 -49.36 6.73
C ASP A 17 20.92 -47.85 6.92
N PRO A 18 21.78 -47.14 7.68
CA PRO A 18 21.70 -45.70 7.87
C PRO A 18 21.72 -44.89 6.57
N LEU A 19 22.44 -45.36 5.53
CA LEU A 19 22.53 -44.64 4.25
C LEU A 19 21.19 -44.70 3.50
N THR A 20 20.56 -45.86 3.46
CA THR A 20 19.20 -46.05 2.93
C THR A 20 18.18 -45.18 3.68
N ALA A 21 18.28 -45.08 5.01
CA ALA A 21 17.41 -44.21 5.80
C ALA A 21 17.54 -42.72 5.41
N ILE A 22 18.78 -42.24 5.21
CA ILE A 22 19.05 -40.86 4.76
C ILE A 22 18.48 -40.63 3.35
N ILE A 23 18.71 -41.56 2.42
CA ILE A 23 18.19 -41.46 1.04
C ILE A 23 16.66 -41.42 1.04
N MET A 24 16.01 -42.29 1.81
CA MET A 24 14.54 -42.32 1.94
C MET A 24 13.99 -41.02 2.54
N LEU A 25 14.68 -40.45 3.54
CA LEU A 25 14.30 -39.15 4.10
C LEU A 25 14.39 -38.03 3.06
N LEU A 26 15.47 -37.99 2.27
CA LEU A 26 15.63 -37.01 1.18
C LEU A 26 14.54 -37.15 0.12
N ILE A 27 14.19 -38.39 -0.26
CA ILE A 27 13.09 -38.65 -1.20
C ILE A 27 11.76 -38.16 -0.62
N LEU A 28 11.47 -38.44 0.66
CA LEU A 28 10.24 -37.96 1.31
C LEU A 28 10.17 -36.43 1.37
N ILE A 29 11.28 -35.77 1.69
CA ILE A 29 11.39 -34.30 1.67
C ILE A 29 11.09 -33.80 0.26
N PHE A 30 11.71 -34.37 -0.77
CA PHE A 30 11.51 -33.94 -2.15
C PHE A 30 10.07 -34.17 -2.64
N ILE A 31 9.47 -35.31 -2.30
CA ILE A 31 8.06 -35.62 -2.59
C ILE A 31 7.15 -34.61 -1.87
N SER A 32 7.42 -34.27 -0.60
CA SER A 32 6.63 -33.27 0.12
C SER A 32 6.69 -31.89 -0.52
N ILE A 33 7.85 -31.48 -1.04
CA ILE A 33 8.03 -30.22 -1.76
C ILE A 33 7.23 -30.23 -3.07
N ILE A 34 7.30 -31.34 -3.83
CA ILE A 34 6.53 -31.49 -5.07
C ILE A 34 5.02 -31.49 -4.79
N LEU A 35 4.57 -32.21 -3.77
CA LEU A 35 3.16 -32.25 -3.37
C LEU A 35 2.67 -30.88 -2.93
N TYR A 36 3.46 -30.13 -2.14
CA TYR A 36 3.15 -28.75 -1.77
C TYR A 36 3.01 -27.86 -3.00
N LYS A 37 3.92 -27.95 -3.98
CA LYS A 37 3.84 -27.16 -5.22
C LYS A 37 2.63 -27.52 -6.09
N LYS A 38 2.27 -28.82 -6.18
CA LYS A 38 1.16 -29.25 -7.03
C LYS A 38 -0.21 -28.96 -6.43
N TRP A 39 -0.35 -28.95 -5.11
CA TRP A 39 -1.66 -28.94 -4.45
C TRP A 39 -1.91 -27.62 -3.73
N GLY A 40 -2.67 -26.73 -4.37
CA GLY A 40 -3.00 -25.40 -3.81
C GLY A 40 -3.69 -25.44 -2.44
N TRP A 41 -4.45 -26.48 -2.12
CA TRP A 41 -5.07 -26.62 -0.79
C TRP A 41 -4.04 -26.89 0.32
N LEU A 42 -2.94 -27.62 0.03
CA LEU A 42 -1.84 -27.80 0.98
C LEU A 42 -1.13 -26.47 1.24
N GLN A 43 -0.95 -25.65 0.20
CA GLN A 43 -0.39 -24.30 0.35
C GLN A 43 -1.30 -23.40 1.20
N ILE A 44 -2.61 -23.46 0.98
CA ILE A 44 -3.60 -22.73 1.81
C ILE A 44 -3.52 -23.19 3.27
N ALA A 45 -3.51 -24.49 3.52
CA ALA A 45 -3.43 -25.06 4.87
C ALA A 45 -2.11 -24.66 5.57
N TYR A 46 -0.97 -24.78 4.87
CA TYR A 46 0.33 -24.34 5.36
C TYR A 46 0.31 -22.84 5.69
N ASN A 47 -0.15 -22.00 4.77
CA ASN A 47 -0.26 -20.56 4.98
C ASN A 47 -1.14 -20.24 6.18
N TRP A 48 -2.26 -20.95 6.34
CA TRP A 48 -3.14 -20.79 7.50
C TRP A 48 -2.42 -21.14 8.81
N ILE A 49 -1.75 -22.30 8.88
CA ILE A 49 -0.99 -22.73 10.06
C ILE A 49 0.07 -21.68 10.41
N VAL A 50 0.87 -21.27 9.45
CA VAL A 50 1.97 -20.35 9.75
C VAL A 50 1.46 -18.91 10.01
N ASN A 51 0.31 -18.53 9.46
CA ASN A 51 -0.28 -17.22 9.73
C ASN A 51 -0.97 -17.13 11.10
N HIS A 52 -1.62 -18.20 11.57
CA HIS A 52 -2.44 -18.19 12.79
C HIS A 52 -1.85 -18.95 13.98
N VAL A 53 -1.05 -20.00 13.74
CA VAL A 53 -0.42 -20.81 14.80
C VAL A 53 1.02 -20.34 15.02
N LEU A 54 1.80 -20.16 13.95
CA LEU A 54 3.20 -19.72 14.04
C LEU A 54 3.35 -18.20 13.83
N ILE A 55 2.59 -17.42 14.61
CA ILE A 55 2.51 -15.96 14.50
C ILE A 55 3.86 -15.22 14.65
N PHE A 56 4.86 -15.88 15.24
CA PHE A 56 6.22 -15.37 15.42
C PHE A 56 7.09 -15.48 14.16
N MET A 57 6.69 -16.29 13.18
CA MET A 57 7.44 -16.44 11.94
C MET A 57 7.29 -15.21 11.05
N LYS A 58 8.46 -14.69 10.62
CA LYS A 58 8.58 -13.65 9.61
C LYS A 58 8.33 -14.21 8.20
N ARG A 59 8.00 -13.33 7.26
CA ARG A 59 7.58 -13.66 5.90
C ARG A 59 8.38 -12.90 4.86
N ASP A 60 8.65 -13.59 3.76
CA ASP A 60 9.27 -13.01 2.58
C ASP A 60 8.34 -12.03 1.86
N PHE A 61 7.03 -12.25 1.94
CA PHE A 61 6.02 -11.36 1.37
C PHE A 61 4.90 -11.05 2.35
N ILE A 62 4.55 -9.78 2.43
CA ILE A 62 3.41 -9.23 3.15
C ILE A 62 2.53 -8.53 2.12
N MET A 63 1.30 -9.00 1.92
CA MET A 63 0.33 -8.32 1.08
C MET A 63 -0.60 -7.48 1.95
N LEU A 64 -0.43 -6.16 1.87
CA LEU A 64 -1.32 -5.20 2.50
C LEU A 64 -2.38 -4.74 1.49
N ALA A 65 -3.59 -5.24 1.66
CA ALA A 65 -4.73 -4.93 0.80
C ALA A 65 -5.70 -3.98 1.52
N THR A 66 -5.74 -2.71 1.12
CA THR A 66 -6.55 -1.68 1.78
C THR A 66 -7.76 -1.26 0.94
N PHE A 67 -8.97 -1.58 1.42
CA PHE A 67 -10.26 -1.29 0.76
C PHE A 67 -11.14 -0.43 1.66
N SER A 68 -11.17 0.88 1.40
CA SER A 68 -12.05 1.80 2.12
C SER A 68 -12.98 2.60 1.22
N LYS A 69 -12.64 2.81 -0.06
CA LYS A 69 -13.52 3.44 -1.05
C LYS A 69 -14.43 2.44 -1.75
N ASN A 70 -13.88 1.28 -2.10
CA ASN A 70 -14.60 0.24 -2.83
C ASN A 70 -13.99 -1.12 -2.50
N GLU A 71 -14.69 -2.21 -2.82
CA GLU A 71 -14.17 -3.56 -2.80
C GLU A 71 -13.69 -4.01 -4.19
N ALA A 72 -12.79 -4.98 -4.23
CA ALA A 72 -12.48 -5.71 -5.45
C ALA A 72 -11.97 -7.12 -5.17
N ASN A 73 -12.12 -7.97 -6.18
CA ASN A 73 -11.54 -9.30 -6.18
C ASN A 73 -10.05 -9.24 -6.58
N PHE A 74 -9.17 -9.56 -5.65
CA PHE A 74 -7.73 -9.66 -5.86
C PHE A 74 -7.22 -11.11 -5.69
N ASN A 75 -8.09 -12.11 -5.82
CA ASN A 75 -7.72 -13.52 -5.66
C ASN A 75 -6.68 -13.98 -6.68
N LYS A 76 -6.66 -13.38 -7.89
CA LYS A 76 -5.62 -13.66 -8.88
C LYS A 76 -4.23 -13.28 -8.34
N VAL A 77 -4.11 -12.08 -7.77
CA VAL A 77 -2.88 -11.61 -7.12
C VAL A 77 -2.54 -12.47 -5.91
N LYS A 78 -3.53 -12.83 -5.06
CA LYS A 78 -3.27 -13.74 -3.92
C LYS A 78 -2.62 -15.06 -4.35
N LYS A 79 -3.14 -15.68 -5.41
CA LYS A 79 -2.63 -16.96 -5.94
C LYS A 79 -1.18 -16.87 -6.40
N GLU A 80 -0.78 -15.74 -6.99
CA GLU A 80 0.59 -15.50 -7.46
C GLU A 80 1.63 -15.59 -6.33
N TYR A 81 1.29 -15.08 -5.14
CA TYR A 81 2.17 -15.08 -3.96
C TYR A 81 1.86 -16.22 -2.97
N GLN A 82 0.92 -17.11 -3.29
CA GLN A 82 0.47 -18.17 -2.38
C GLN A 82 1.59 -19.18 -2.10
N GLU A 83 2.33 -19.57 -3.13
CA GLU A 83 3.42 -20.55 -3.02
C GLU A 83 4.56 -20.03 -2.13
N GLN A 84 4.75 -18.71 -2.13
CA GLN A 84 5.84 -18.00 -1.46
C GLN A 84 5.56 -17.76 0.04
N GLY A 85 4.45 -18.27 0.58
CA GLY A 85 4.15 -18.15 2.01
C GLY A 85 3.70 -16.77 2.45
N CYS A 86 3.07 -16.00 1.55
CA CYS A 86 2.67 -14.62 1.79
C CYS A 86 1.70 -14.48 2.99
N LEU A 87 1.95 -13.49 3.84
CA LEU A 87 0.97 -13.05 4.85
C LEU A 87 0.03 -12.03 4.22
N TYR A 88 -1.25 -12.39 4.15
CA TYR A 88 -2.31 -11.49 3.67
C TYR A 88 -2.90 -10.70 4.81
N ILE A 89 -2.76 -9.38 4.76
CA ILE A 89 -3.40 -8.44 5.67
C ILE A 89 -4.41 -7.65 4.86
N THR A 90 -5.68 -7.79 5.20
CA THR A 90 -6.76 -7.11 4.48
C THR A 90 -7.50 -6.15 5.41
N HIS A 91 -7.67 -4.92 4.93
CA HIS A 91 -8.54 -3.90 5.49
C HIS A 91 -9.79 -3.79 4.63
N ASN A 92 -10.93 -4.29 5.12
CA ASN A 92 -12.22 -4.16 4.45
C ASN A 92 -13.07 -3.14 5.21
N PHE A 93 -12.74 -1.86 5.02
CA PHE A 93 -13.39 -0.75 5.70
C PHE A 93 -14.53 -0.14 4.91
N PHE A 94 -14.70 -0.47 3.62
CA PHE A 94 -15.72 0.12 2.76
C PHE A 94 -17.13 0.05 3.40
N LYS A 95 -17.47 -1.06 4.07
CA LYS A 95 -18.77 -1.25 4.73
C LYS A 95 -19.03 -0.33 5.92
N LYS A 96 -18.00 0.38 6.42
CA LYS A 96 -18.13 1.38 7.49
C LYS A 96 -18.50 2.77 6.94
N PHE A 97 -18.41 2.96 5.62
CA PHE A 97 -18.85 4.17 4.94
C PHE A 97 -20.29 4.00 4.45
N ASN A 98 -21.05 5.09 4.45
CA ASN A 98 -22.38 5.14 3.86
C ASN A 98 -22.28 5.15 2.32
N ASN A 99 -23.42 4.93 1.64
CA ASN A 99 -23.47 4.92 0.17
C ASN A 99 -23.07 6.27 -0.46
N ASP A 100 -23.25 7.37 0.26
CA ASP A 100 -22.80 8.72 -0.13
C ASP A 100 -21.35 9.00 0.28
N GLY A 101 -20.59 7.97 0.68
CA GLY A 101 -19.21 8.08 1.14
C GLY A 101 -19.03 8.75 2.52
N SER A 102 -20.10 9.21 3.16
CA SER A 102 -20.02 9.80 4.50
C SER A 102 -19.73 8.75 5.57
N ILE A 103 -19.15 9.16 6.69
CA ILE A 103 -18.79 8.27 7.79
C ILE A 103 -18.84 8.98 9.14
N LYS A 104 -19.20 8.23 10.19
CA LYS A 104 -19.17 8.73 11.57
C LYS A 104 -17.73 8.82 12.09
N ILE A 105 -17.41 9.87 12.85
CA ILE A 105 -16.09 10.10 13.45
C ILE A 105 -15.60 8.89 14.25
N ARG A 106 -16.46 8.28 15.07
CA ARG A 106 -16.12 7.07 15.85
C ARG A 106 -15.68 5.91 14.95
N ALA A 107 -16.37 5.71 13.82
CA ALA A 107 -16.02 4.67 12.86
C ALA A 107 -14.68 4.96 12.15
N LEU A 108 -14.37 6.24 11.85
CA LEU A 108 -13.06 6.65 11.35
C LEU A 108 -11.94 6.38 12.36
N GLN A 109 -12.17 6.68 13.64
CA GLN A 109 -11.22 6.39 14.71
C GLN A 109 -10.99 4.88 14.86
N ASP A 110 -12.04 4.06 14.78
CA ASP A 110 -11.94 2.61 14.81
C ASP A 110 -11.16 2.06 13.60
N ILE A 111 -11.39 2.60 12.40
CA ILE A 111 -10.62 2.28 11.20
C ILE A 111 -9.14 2.58 11.44
N LEU A 112 -8.84 3.78 11.89
CA LEU A 112 -7.46 4.23 12.09
C LEU A 112 -6.73 3.36 13.12
N LYS A 113 -7.39 3.00 14.22
CA LYS A 113 -6.86 2.10 15.24
C LYS A 113 -6.60 0.69 14.66
N GLU A 114 -7.55 0.14 13.90
CA GLU A 114 -7.42 -1.18 13.29
C GLU A 114 -6.30 -1.22 12.24
N GLN A 115 -6.23 -0.19 11.39
CA GLN A 115 -5.21 -0.03 10.36
C GLN A 115 -3.81 -0.01 10.99
N LYS A 116 -3.60 0.83 12.02
CA LYS A 116 -2.32 0.90 12.75
C LYS A 116 -1.91 -0.43 13.37
N ALA A 117 -2.84 -1.14 14.00
CA ALA A 117 -2.54 -2.43 14.62
C ALA A 117 -2.08 -3.47 13.59
N LYS A 118 -2.73 -3.50 12.43
CA LYS A 118 -2.40 -4.39 11.32
C LYS A 118 -1.11 -3.99 10.62
N MET A 119 -0.84 -2.70 10.41
CA MET A 119 0.45 -2.21 9.90
C MET A 119 1.61 -2.59 10.83
N LYS A 120 1.45 -2.44 12.15
CA LYS A 120 2.47 -2.89 13.12
C LYS A 120 2.76 -4.39 13.00
N THR A 121 1.72 -5.19 12.76
CA THR A 121 1.86 -6.64 12.54
C THR A 121 2.58 -6.92 11.22
N ALA A 122 2.23 -6.22 10.14
CA ALA A 122 2.88 -6.32 8.84
C ALA A 122 4.40 -6.06 8.95
N ILE A 123 4.77 -4.93 9.57
CA ILE A 123 6.16 -4.51 9.76
C ILE A 123 6.92 -5.53 10.64
N LYS A 124 6.33 -5.95 11.78
CA LYS A 124 6.96 -6.92 12.68
C LYS A 124 7.21 -8.28 12.02
N ARG A 125 6.29 -8.71 11.16
CA ARG A 125 6.33 -10.03 10.49
C ARG A 125 7.04 -9.99 9.14
N SER A 126 7.49 -8.84 8.68
CA SER A 126 8.32 -8.73 7.48
C SER A 126 9.72 -9.30 7.73
N MET A 127 10.21 -10.17 6.83
CA MET A 127 11.57 -10.73 6.92
C MET A 127 12.62 -9.75 6.40
N ASN A 128 12.31 -9.05 5.32
CA ASN A 128 13.20 -8.13 4.62
C ASN A 128 12.43 -6.87 4.20
N SER A 129 13.14 -5.78 3.94
CA SER A 129 12.56 -4.51 3.52
C SER A 129 11.83 -4.59 2.16
N ASN A 130 12.12 -5.58 1.30
CA ASN A 130 11.54 -5.78 -0.04
C ASN A 130 10.24 -6.61 -0.06
N SER A 131 9.64 -6.87 1.10
CA SER A 131 8.57 -7.86 1.24
C SER A 131 7.16 -7.33 0.98
N LEU A 132 6.96 -6.02 0.82
CA LEU A 132 5.61 -5.45 0.83
C LEU A 132 4.98 -5.44 -0.56
N ILE A 133 3.78 -6.01 -0.66
CA ILE A 133 2.87 -5.86 -1.79
C ILE A 133 1.73 -4.94 -1.34
N TYR A 134 1.52 -3.83 -2.04
CA TYR A 134 0.50 -2.85 -1.71
C TYR A 134 -0.57 -2.76 -2.80
N ILE A 135 -1.83 -2.90 -2.40
CA ILE A 135 -2.97 -3.05 -3.32
C ILE A 135 -4.27 -2.52 -2.70
N GLY A 136 -5.19 -2.03 -3.53
CA GLY A 136 -6.59 -1.81 -3.13
C GLY A 136 -7.14 -0.44 -3.53
N PHE A 137 -8.17 -0.01 -2.80
CA PHE A 137 -8.85 1.27 -2.98
C PHE A 137 -8.95 2.04 -1.65
N PRO A 138 -7.82 2.48 -1.10
CA PRO A 138 -7.82 3.31 0.10
C PRO A 138 -8.36 4.72 -0.20
N HIS A 139 -8.91 5.35 0.83
CA HIS A 139 -9.02 6.80 0.87
C HIS A 139 -7.62 7.40 0.90
N VAL A 140 -7.42 8.54 0.24
CA VAL A 140 -6.09 9.16 0.07
C VAL A 140 -5.37 9.33 1.41
N PRO A 141 -6.00 9.83 2.49
CA PRO A 141 -5.32 9.93 3.78
C PRO A 141 -4.84 8.59 4.35
N PHE A 142 -5.62 7.51 4.16
CA PHE A 142 -5.22 6.17 4.60
C PHE A 142 -4.05 5.61 3.78
N ALA A 143 -3.99 5.91 2.48
CA ALA A 143 -2.88 5.47 1.63
C ALA A 143 -1.57 6.18 1.99
N PHE A 144 -1.63 7.50 2.23
CA PHE A 144 -0.48 8.27 2.71
C PHE A 144 -0.03 7.78 4.09
N LEU A 145 -0.97 7.49 4.99
CA LEU A 145 -0.65 6.94 6.30
C LEU A 145 -0.01 5.55 6.20
N ASP A 146 -0.55 4.66 5.36
CA ASP A 146 0.10 3.37 5.05
C ASP A 146 1.55 3.63 4.61
N GLY A 147 1.76 4.51 3.63
CA GLY A 147 3.10 4.88 3.18
C GLY A 147 4.01 5.39 4.30
N TYR A 148 3.50 6.29 5.15
CA TYR A 148 4.22 6.87 6.27
C TYR A 148 4.69 5.84 7.31
N HIS A 149 4.01 4.71 7.44
CA HIS A 149 4.44 3.61 8.30
C HIS A 149 5.44 2.65 7.61
N PHE A 150 5.42 2.56 6.29
CA PHE A 150 6.30 1.69 5.49
C PHE A 150 7.47 2.44 4.84
N ARG A 151 7.97 3.52 5.46
CA ARG A 151 9.11 4.31 4.96
C ARG A 151 10.39 3.49 4.82
N SER A 152 10.62 2.56 5.75
CA SER A 152 11.79 1.67 5.76
C SER A 152 11.63 0.41 4.91
N THR A 153 10.51 0.28 4.19
CA THR A 153 10.34 -0.78 3.20
C THR A 153 11.07 -0.33 1.95
N ASP A 154 11.88 -1.19 1.36
CA ASP A 154 12.58 -0.95 0.10
C ASP A 154 11.74 -1.57 -1.02
N ASP A 155 11.76 -0.97 -2.21
CA ASP A 155 11.15 -1.51 -3.45
C ASP A 155 9.79 -2.24 -3.29
N PRO A 156 8.74 -1.61 -2.70
CA PRO A 156 7.46 -2.27 -2.55
C PRO A 156 6.86 -2.62 -3.91
N ILE A 157 6.17 -3.77 -3.96
CA ILE A 157 5.45 -4.22 -5.14
C ILE A 157 4.10 -3.51 -5.19
N LEU A 158 3.97 -2.57 -6.12
CA LEU A 158 2.82 -1.67 -6.24
C LEU A 158 1.85 -2.17 -7.29
N TYR A 159 0.59 -2.32 -6.90
CA TYR A 159 -0.52 -2.67 -7.78
C TYR A 159 -1.43 -1.48 -8.03
N GLU A 160 -1.87 -1.36 -9.27
CA GLU A 160 -2.96 -0.48 -9.70
C GLU A 160 -4.13 -1.30 -10.24
N TYR A 161 -5.27 -0.65 -10.42
CA TYR A 161 -6.48 -1.31 -10.92
C TYR A 161 -6.96 -0.69 -12.22
N GLN A 162 -7.25 -1.56 -13.18
CA GLN A 162 -7.93 -1.21 -14.42
C GLN A 162 -9.33 -1.80 -14.43
N GLY A 163 -10.33 -0.94 -14.58
CA GLY A 163 -11.74 -1.34 -14.67
C GLY A 163 -11.99 -2.27 -15.86
N GLU A 164 -13.00 -3.12 -15.73
CA GLU A 164 -13.30 -4.16 -16.74
C GLU A 164 -13.67 -3.60 -18.13
N ASN A 165 -14.10 -2.34 -18.18
CA ASN A 165 -14.49 -1.61 -19.39
C ASN A 165 -13.33 -0.86 -20.06
N SER A 166 -12.09 -1.02 -19.58
CA SER A 166 -10.95 -0.27 -20.09
C SER A 166 -10.05 -1.16 -20.98
N GLU A 167 -9.63 -0.63 -22.13
CA GLU A 167 -8.91 -1.38 -23.17
C GLU A 167 -7.38 -1.24 -23.12
N CYS A 168 -6.84 -0.39 -22.22
CA CYS A 168 -5.45 0.07 -22.32
C CYS A 168 -4.40 -0.82 -21.62
N LEU A 169 -4.75 -1.52 -20.55
CA LEU A 169 -3.92 -2.54 -19.86
C LEU A 169 -4.87 -3.66 -19.39
N GLY A 170 -4.32 -4.83 -19.01
CA GLY A 170 -5.12 -6.00 -18.65
C GLY A 170 -6.19 -5.72 -17.59
N LYS A 171 -7.31 -6.46 -17.64
CA LYS A 171 -8.44 -6.30 -16.72
C LYS A 171 -8.07 -6.67 -15.28
N GLY A 172 -8.48 -5.83 -14.32
CA GLY A 172 -8.29 -6.06 -12.89
C GLY A 172 -7.01 -5.42 -12.33
N PHE A 173 -6.49 -6.01 -11.26
CA PHE A 173 -5.24 -5.55 -10.66
C PHE A 173 -4.03 -5.93 -11.51
N TYR A 174 -3.10 -4.98 -11.68
CA TYR A 174 -1.83 -5.16 -12.38
C TYR A 174 -0.68 -4.53 -11.59
N GLU A 175 0.49 -5.19 -11.58
CA GLU A 175 1.72 -4.61 -11.03
C GLU A 175 2.19 -3.47 -11.95
N LEU A 176 2.70 -2.39 -11.37
CA LEU A 176 3.39 -1.36 -12.13
C LEU A 176 4.56 -1.95 -12.92
N LYS A 177 4.76 -1.49 -14.16
CA LYS A 177 5.87 -1.97 -15.00
C LYS A 177 7.20 -1.51 -14.43
N ARG A 178 8.21 -2.38 -14.43
CA ARG A 178 9.59 -2.04 -14.10
C ARG A 178 10.26 -1.33 -15.29
N LYS A 179 10.06 -0.02 -15.38
CA LYS A 179 10.77 0.88 -16.30
C LYS A 179 11.61 1.84 -15.47
N TYR A 180 12.79 2.18 -15.98
CA TYR A 180 13.77 3.06 -15.32
C TYR A 180 13.79 4.49 -15.89
N ASN A 181 12.98 4.78 -16.90
CA ASN A 181 12.86 6.10 -17.49
C ASN A 181 11.39 6.46 -17.75
N THR A 182 11.11 7.76 -17.77
CA THR A 182 9.81 8.31 -18.13
C THR A 182 9.98 9.69 -18.76
N GLU A 183 9.13 10.00 -19.73
CA GLU A 183 9.03 11.34 -20.32
C GLU A 183 8.07 12.25 -19.53
N MET A 184 7.50 11.74 -18.43
CA MET A 184 6.59 12.49 -17.57
C MET A 184 7.27 13.74 -17.02
N LYS A 185 6.65 14.89 -17.26
CA LYS A 185 7.07 16.18 -16.72
C LYS A 185 6.17 16.56 -15.56
N ILE A 186 6.76 16.69 -14.38
CA ILE A 186 6.09 17.20 -13.19
C ILE A 186 6.43 18.67 -13.05
N ILE A 187 5.40 19.48 -12.90
CA ILE A 187 5.49 20.92 -12.70
C ILE A 187 5.11 21.28 -11.27
N THR A 188 5.62 22.43 -10.81
CA THR A 188 5.25 23.05 -9.54
C THR A 188 5.22 24.56 -9.73
N ASP A 189 4.32 25.25 -9.03
CA ASP A 189 4.25 26.71 -8.97
C ASP A 189 5.01 27.29 -7.76
N TYR A 190 5.82 26.49 -7.07
CA TYR A 190 6.71 26.98 -6.02
C TYR A 190 7.59 28.12 -6.54
N ASN A 191 7.62 29.23 -5.80
CA ASN A 191 8.34 30.43 -6.18
C ASN A 191 9.26 30.88 -5.03
N THR A 192 10.57 30.94 -5.30
CA THR A 192 11.60 31.34 -4.34
C THR A 192 11.51 32.80 -3.90
N GLU A 193 10.82 33.65 -4.67
CA GLU A 193 10.63 35.07 -4.36
C GLU A 193 9.46 35.31 -3.39
N ILE A 194 8.59 34.30 -3.20
CA ILE A 194 7.45 34.40 -2.30
C ILE A 194 7.89 34.06 -0.88
N LYS A 195 7.54 34.94 0.06
CA LYS A 195 7.60 34.62 1.48
C LYS A 195 6.42 33.73 1.87
N TYR A 196 6.69 32.47 2.15
CA TYR A 196 5.67 31.52 2.59
C TYR A 196 5.30 31.72 4.07
N ASP A 197 4.02 31.52 4.36
CA ASP A 197 3.47 31.48 5.71
C ASP A 197 3.90 30.20 6.42
N ASN A 198 3.83 30.18 7.75
CA ASN A 198 4.16 29.00 8.55
C ASN A 198 3.30 27.77 8.22
N GLU A 199 2.10 28.00 7.69
CA GLU A 199 1.07 27.00 7.39
C GLU A 199 0.48 27.29 6.00
N ILE A 200 0.57 26.33 5.09
CA ILE A 200 0.12 26.50 3.69
C ILE A 200 -0.68 25.28 3.23
N ALA A 201 -1.34 25.39 2.08
CA ALA A 201 -1.84 24.22 1.36
C ALA A 201 -0.89 23.78 0.25
N LEU A 202 -0.81 22.47 0.06
CA LEU A 202 -0.18 21.83 -1.09
C LEU A 202 -1.23 20.97 -1.79
N LYS A 203 -1.39 21.15 -3.10
CA LYS A 203 -2.24 20.30 -3.93
C LYS A 203 -1.41 19.44 -4.88
N ILE A 204 -1.73 18.14 -4.94
CA ILE A 204 -1.13 17.18 -5.85
C ILE A 204 -2.14 16.77 -6.92
N GLU A 205 -1.93 17.28 -8.13
CA GLU A 205 -2.87 17.20 -9.25
C GLU A 205 -2.34 16.22 -10.31
N GLN A 206 -2.42 14.92 -10.02
CA GLN A 206 -2.02 13.89 -10.99
C GLN A 206 -3.20 13.44 -11.87
N SER A 207 -4.33 13.07 -11.26
CA SER A 207 -5.48 12.50 -11.98
C SER A 207 -6.49 13.55 -12.41
N PHE A 208 -6.69 14.59 -11.59
CA PHE A 208 -7.68 15.64 -11.81
C PHE A 208 -7.15 16.98 -11.28
N PRO A 209 -7.63 18.12 -11.79
CA PRO A 209 -7.37 19.41 -11.16
C PRO A 209 -8.13 19.53 -9.82
N ILE A 210 -7.57 20.29 -8.89
CA ILE A 210 -8.12 20.61 -7.58
C ILE A 210 -8.38 22.12 -7.50
N MET A 211 -9.62 22.48 -7.20
CA MET A 211 -10.05 23.88 -7.11
C MET A 211 -9.61 24.53 -5.79
N ASN A 212 -9.05 25.73 -5.89
CA ASN A 212 -8.51 26.47 -4.75
C ASN A 212 -9.59 26.86 -3.72
N ASP A 213 -10.83 27.12 -4.15
CA ASP A 213 -11.91 27.54 -3.26
C ASP A 213 -12.27 26.47 -2.22
N GLY A 214 -12.28 25.20 -2.65
CA GLY A 214 -12.52 24.07 -1.76
C GLY A 214 -11.43 23.91 -0.71
N ILE A 215 -10.18 24.15 -1.10
CA ILE A 215 -9.02 24.17 -0.18
C ILE A 215 -9.18 25.29 0.84
N LYS A 216 -9.36 26.54 0.38
CA LYS A 216 -9.47 27.71 1.26
C LYS A 216 -10.62 27.58 2.26
N LYS A 217 -11.77 27.04 1.83
CA LYS A 217 -12.94 26.83 2.69
C LYS A 217 -12.64 25.91 3.88
N VAL A 218 -11.81 24.88 3.68
CA VAL A 218 -11.60 23.82 4.70
C VAL A 218 -10.33 24.00 5.53
N SER A 219 -9.24 24.51 4.95
CA SER A 219 -7.97 24.72 5.67
C SER A 219 -7.82 26.13 6.24
N GLY A 220 -8.53 27.13 5.69
CA GLY A 220 -8.40 28.52 6.10
C GLY A 220 -7.09 29.20 5.68
N VAL A 221 -6.21 28.50 4.95
CA VAL A 221 -4.94 29.05 4.46
C VAL A 221 -5.12 29.79 3.14
N SER A 222 -4.38 30.88 2.94
CA SER A 222 -4.45 31.71 1.74
C SER A 222 -3.49 31.27 0.64
N GLN A 223 -2.29 30.81 1.04
CA GLN A 223 -1.22 30.35 0.15
C GLN A 223 -1.40 28.88 -0.23
N ILE A 224 -1.39 28.61 -1.53
CA ILE A 224 -1.57 27.29 -2.11
C ILE A 224 -0.44 27.06 -3.10
N VAL A 225 0.28 25.96 -2.95
CA VAL A 225 1.30 25.48 -3.88
C VAL A 225 0.77 24.24 -4.59
N SER A 226 1.12 24.08 -5.87
CA SER A 226 0.75 22.94 -6.70
C SER A 226 1.98 22.08 -7.07
N LEU A 227 1.72 20.79 -7.22
CA LEU A 227 2.65 19.79 -7.74
C LEU A 227 1.85 18.81 -8.61
N GLY A 228 2.21 18.62 -9.87
CA GLY A 228 1.44 17.72 -10.72
C GLY A 228 1.83 17.73 -12.18
N LEU A 229 0.91 17.26 -13.02
CA LEU A 229 1.04 17.39 -14.46
C LEU A 229 0.45 18.72 -14.92
N GLU A 230 0.99 19.30 -15.99
CA GLU A 230 0.38 20.46 -16.65
C GLU A 230 -1.06 20.19 -17.07
N THR A 231 -1.34 18.95 -17.50
CA THR A 231 -2.69 18.46 -17.76
C THR A 231 -2.91 17.16 -16.99
N PRO A 232 -3.57 17.20 -15.82
CA PRO A 232 -3.89 16.01 -15.05
C PRO A 232 -4.64 14.98 -15.89
N ASN A 233 -4.27 13.71 -15.75
CA ASN A 233 -4.83 12.62 -16.53
C ASN A 233 -4.94 11.34 -15.69
N ARG A 234 -6.08 10.67 -15.82
CA ARG A 234 -6.30 9.35 -15.22
C ARG A 234 -5.39 8.33 -15.87
N TRP A 235 -5.02 7.31 -15.09
CA TRP A 235 -4.25 6.14 -15.56
C TRP A 235 -2.86 6.47 -16.11
N SER A 236 -2.31 7.65 -15.83
CA SER A 236 -0.96 8.01 -16.33
C SER A 236 0.18 7.37 -15.51
N ILE A 237 -0.10 6.86 -14.31
CA ILE A 237 0.83 6.05 -13.51
C ILE A 237 0.72 4.58 -13.92
N THR A 238 1.78 4.08 -14.55
CA THR A 238 1.85 2.72 -15.12
C THR A 238 3.18 2.02 -14.87
N ASN A 239 4.17 2.72 -14.31
CA ASN A 239 5.50 2.19 -14.05
C ASN A 239 6.19 2.90 -12.87
N TYR A 240 7.24 2.27 -12.34
CA TYR A 240 7.99 2.79 -11.18
C TYR A 240 8.75 4.10 -11.46
N ALA A 241 9.34 4.30 -12.64
CA ALA A 241 10.02 5.57 -12.95
C ALA A 241 9.12 6.82 -12.80
N GLN A 242 7.81 6.67 -13.02
CA GLN A 242 6.84 7.76 -12.77
C GLN A 242 6.63 8.00 -11.27
N ILE A 243 6.56 6.94 -10.47
CA ILE A 243 6.48 7.04 -9.01
C ILE A 243 7.74 7.73 -8.47
N ASP A 244 8.91 7.30 -8.91
CA ASP A 244 10.20 7.84 -8.47
C ASP A 244 10.29 9.34 -8.79
N MET A 245 9.90 9.75 -10.01
CA MET A 245 9.86 11.16 -10.40
C MET A 245 8.97 11.98 -9.46
N TYR A 246 7.77 11.48 -9.12
CA TYR A 246 6.88 12.16 -8.17
C TYR A 246 7.48 12.24 -6.77
N GLN A 247 8.07 11.14 -6.28
CA GLN A 247 8.72 11.10 -4.97
C GLN A 247 9.87 12.11 -4.88
N THR A 248 10.74 12.18 -5.90
CA THR A 248 11.84 13.14 -5.96
C THR A 248 11.33 14.57 -5.93
N ARG A 249 10.36 14.93 -6.79
CA ARG A 249 9.84 16.30 -6.85
C ARG A 249 9.06 16.69 -5.60
N PHE A 250 8.35 15.74 -5.00
CA PHE A 250 7.65 15.97 -3.74
C PHE A 250 8.64 16.20 -2.59
N LEU A 251 9.70 15.39 -2.47
CA LEU A 251 10.77 15.58 -1.49
C LEU A 251 11.45 16.94 -1.63
N GLU A 252 11.87 17.29 -2.85
CA GLU A 252 12.48 18.60 -3.14
C GLU A 252 11.57 19.74 -2.70
N LEU A 253 10.26 19.62 -2.97
CA LEU A 253 9.29 20.62 -2.58
C LEU A 253 9.10 20.72 -1.07
N LEU A 254 9.00 19.59 -0.36
CA LEU A 254 8.90 19.57 1.10
C LEU A 254 10.13 20.23 1.76
N SER A 255 11.33 19.95 1.26
CA SER A 255 12.57 20.57 1.75
C SER A 255 12.59 22.08 1.50
N LYS A 256 12.27 22.52 0.29
CA LYS A 256 12.22 23.95 -0.06
C LYS A 256 11.20 24.74 0.78
N LEU A 257 10.02 24.17 0.98
CA LEU A 257 9.00 24.75 1.84
C LEU A 257 9.47 24.83 3.29
N LYS A 258 10.11 23.77 3.80
CA LYS A 258 10.67 23.76 5.15
C LYS A 258 11.75 24.82 5.35
N GLU A 259 12.68 24.94 4.39
CA GLU A 259 13.72 25.97 4.37
C GLU A 259 13.13 27.39 4.33
N SER A 260 11.98 27.56 3.69
CA SER A 260 11.22 28.81 3.65
C SER A 260 10.44 29.12 4.94
N GLY A 261 10.54 28.27 5.97
CA GLY A 261 9.89 28.47 7.26
C GLY A 261 8.51 27.82 7.41
N VAL A 262 8.05 27.04 6.42
CA VAL A 262 6.79 26.30 6.52
C VAL A 262 6.96 25.15 7.51
N ASN A 263 6.09 25.10 8.53
CA ASN A 263 6.07 24.04 9.53
C ASN A 263 4.86 23.12 9.40
N LYS A 264 3.81 23.52 8.68
CA LYS A 264 2.61 22.71 8.46
C LYS A 264 2.09 22.83 7.02
N ILE A 265 1.68 21.70 6.45
CA ILE A 265 1.12 21.58 5.11
C ILE A 265 -0.24 20.88 5.19
N HIS A 266 -1.26 21.52 4.62
CA HIS A 266 -2.54 20.91 4.31
C HIS A 266 -2.47 20.29 2.92
N LEU A 267 -2.39 18.96 2.85
CA LEU A 267 -2.19 18.21 1.62
C LEU A 267 -3.53 17.75 1.03
N PHE A 268 -3.77 18.15 -0.21
CA PHE A 268 -4.91 17.77 -1.02
C PHE A 268 -4.41 17.01 -2.24
N ALA A 269 -4.86 15.78 -2.49
CA ALA A 269 -4.29 14.99 -3.57
C ALA A 269 -5.35 14.22 -4.37
N THR A 270 -5.20 14.28 -5.69
CA THR A 270 -5.91 13.42 -6.65
C THR A 270 -4.89 12.50 -7.29
N THR A 271 -4.54 11.44 -6.58
CA THR A 271 -3.47 10.50 -6.92
C THR A 271 -4.02 9.06 -6.88
N PRO A 272 -3.52 8.16 -7.74
CA PRO A 272 -3.85 6.75 -7.67
C PRO A 272 -3.23 6.10 -6.42
N VAL A 273 -3.58 4.84 -6.17
CA VAL A 273 -3.27 4.17 -4.89
C VAL A 273 -1.76 4.02 -4.67
N SER A 274 -1.03 3.56 -5.68
CA SER A 274 0.41 3.37 -5.64
C SER A 274 1.14 4.70 -5.39
N LEU A 275 0.71 5.77 -6.06
CA LEU A 275 1.32 7.08 -5.90
C LEU A 275 1.07 7.67 -4.51
N SER A 276 -0.16 7.60 -4.00
CA SER A 276 -0.49 8.11 -2.66
C SER A 276 0.34 7.42 -1.57
N PHE A 277 0.47 6.10 -1.68
CA PHE A 277 1.30 5.30 -0.78
C PHE A 277 2.79 5.65 -0.89
N SER A 278 3.32 5.72 -2.10
CA SER A 278 4.74 6.04 -2.32
C SER A 278 5.10 7.46 -1.87
N LEU A 279 4.22 8.44 -2.04
CA LEU A 279 4.43 9.79 -1.53
C LEU A 279 4.41 9.81 0.02
N GLY A 280 3.55 9.03 0.66
CA GLY A 280 3.59 8.84 2.11
C GLY A 280 4.93 8.30 2.61
N ARG A 281 5.55 7.38 1.86
CA ARG A 281 6.82 6.72 2.21
C ARG A 281 8.03 7.64 2.27
N VAL A 282 7.99 8.81 1.64
CA VAL A 282 9.15 9.72 1.61
C VAL A 282 9.04 10.85 2.63
N ILE A 283 7.97 10.90 3.41
CA ILE A 283 7.77 11.94 4.41
C ILE A 283 8.59 11.62 5.67
N GLU A 284 9.61 12.41 5.93
CA GLU A 284 10.44 12.32 7.12
C GLU A 284 10.00 13.23 8.28
N HIS A 285 10.53 12.97 9.47
CA HIS A 285 10.19 13.71 10.69
C HIS A 285 10.60 15.19 10.66
N TYR A 286 11.64 15.53 9.88
CA TYR A 286 12.13 16.91 9.72
C TYR A 286 11.36 17.71 8.67
N HIS A 287 10.55 17.07 7.83
CA HIS A 287 9.63 17.77 6.93
C HIS A 287 8.54 18.50 7.72
N PRO A 288 7.81 19.44 7.08
CA PRO A 288 6.64 20.05 7.68
C PRO A 288 5.64 18.99 8.15
N GLU A 289 4.86 19.29 9.17
CA GLU A 289 3.73 18.47 9.58
C GLU A 289 2.72 18.40 8.42
N ILE A 290 2.23 17.20 8.08
CA ILE A 290 1.36 17.01 6.92
C ILE A 290 -0.01 16.51 7.38
N ILE A 291 -1.05 17.25 7.01
CA ILE A 291 -2.46 16.89 7.20
C ILE A 291 -3.05 16.54 5.84
N VAL A 292 -3.41 15.28 5.63
CA VAL A 292 -3.92 14.79 4.33
C VAL A 292 -5.44 14.78 4.34
N TYR A 293 -6.05 15.51 3.41
CA TYR A 293 -7.49 15.68 3.31
C TYR A 293 -8.15 14.60 2.45
N ASN A 294 -9.30 14.10 2.92
CA ASN A 294 -10.17 13.25 2.15
C ASN A 294 -11.14 14.10 1.32
N TYR A 295 -11.30 13.77 0.05
CA TYR A 295 -12.32 14.32 -0.82
C TYR A 295 -13.43 13.30 -1.05
N ASN A 296 -14.66 13.68 -0.71
CA ASN A 296 -15.86 12.88 -0.92
C ASN A 296 -16.98 13.77 -1.47
N ASN A 297 -17.63 13.37 -2.57
CA ASN A 297 -18.80 14.05 -3.13
C ASN A 297 -18.73 15.59 -3.15
N ASN A 298 -17.67 16.13 -3.76
CA ASN A 298 -17.42 17.57 -3.89
C ASN A 298 -17.06 18.33 -2.62
N VAL A 299 -16.83 17.64 -1.49
CA VAL A 299 -16.44 18.26 -0.23
C VAL A 299 -15.22 17.59 0.39
N TYR A 300 -14.46 18.36 1.17
CA TYR A 300 -13.43 17.85 2.07
C TYR A 300 -14.03 17.73 3.47
N ASP A 301 -14.25 16.50 3.93
CA ASP A 301 -15.07 16.19 5.11
C ASP A 301 -14.24 15.75 6.32
N TRP A 302 -13.11 15.10 6.09
CA TRP A 302 -12.16 14.72 7.13
C TRP A 302 -10.71 14.68 6.61
N ALA A 303 -9.76 14.62 7.53
CA ALA A 303 -8.34 14.52 7.23
C ALA A 303 -7.61 13.66 8.26
N VAL A 304 -6.39 13.25 7.93
CA VAL A 304 -5.47 12.56 8.85
C VAL A 304 -4.21 13.39 8.97
N ASN A 305 -3.83 13.74 10.21
CA ASN A 305 -2.49 14.23 10.48
C ASN A 305 -1.54 13.04 10.48
N LEU A 306 -0.53 13.00 9.60
CA LEU A 306 0.35 11.84 9.49
C LEU A 306 1.28 11.67 10.71
N ARG A 307 1.60 12.77 11.41
CA ARG A 307 2.52 12.76 12.56
C ARG A 307 1.81 12.42 13.86
N THR A 308 0.71 13.11 14.18
CA THR A 308 -0.08 12.82 15.39
C THR A 308 -0.97 11.59 15.18
N GLU A 309 -1.20 11.22 13.92
CA GLU A 309 -2.07 10.13 13.51
C GLU A 309 -3.48 10.29 14.10
N GLU A 310 -4.01 11.51 14.03
CA GLU A 310 -5.33 11.92 14.49
C GLU A 310 -6.26 12.22 13.31
N ILE A 311 -7.55 11.97 13.52
CA ILE A 311 -8.62 12.37 12.58
C ILE A 311 -9.03 13.81 12.87
N LEU A 312 -9.02 14.64 11.83
CA LEU A 312 -9.64 15.95 11.84
C LEU A 312 -10.93 15.90 11.03
N THR A 313 -11.98 16.57 11.50
CA THR A 313 -13.26 16.65 10.79
C THR A 313 -13.68 18.09 10.62
N PHE A 314 -14.31 18.38 9.49
CA PHE A 314 -14.69 19.73 9.11
C PHE A 314 -16.20 19.79 8.94
N ASN A 315 -16.85 20.70 9.67
CA ASN A 315 -18.25 20.99 9.45
C ASN A 315 -18.36 21.86 8.21
N THR A 316 -18.57 21.26 7.04
CA THR A 316 -19.02 21.98 5.86
C THR A 316 -20.49 22.32 6.04
N LYS A 317 -20.76 23.43 6.77
CA LYS A 317 -22.05 24.12 6.66
C LYS A 317 -22.25 24.64 5.24
#